data_AF-A0A832R2L9-F1
#
_entry.id   AF-A0A832R2L9-F1
#
_cell.length_a   1.000
_cell.length_b   1.000
_cell.length_c   1.000
_cell.angle_alpha   90.00
_cell.angle_beta   90.00
_cell.angle_gamma   90.00
#
_symmetry.space_group_name_H-M   'P 1'
#
loop_
_entity.id
_entity.type
_entity.pdbx_description
1 polymer ?
#
loop_
_entity_poly.entity_id
_entity_poly.type
_entity_poly.pdbx_seq_one_letter_code
_entity_poly.pdbx_strand_id
1 'polypeptide(L)' 'MENSEIILVNINGEDKPGLTAALTEILAKHGAFILDIGQSDIHRNVAIGILFKSMHNNSGEI' A
#
# COMPACT_ATOMS: atom_id res chain seq x y z
N MET A 1 10.41 -11.98 -19.85
CA MET A 1 9.09 -11.33 -19.70
C MET A 1 9.01 -10.90 -18.25
N GLU A 2 8.90 -9.60 -18.01
CA GLU A 2 8.96 -9.02 -16.67
C GLU A 2 7.78 -9.50 -15.83
N ASN A 3 8.07 -10.38 -14.88
CA ASN A 3 7.07 -10.96 -13.98
C ASN A 3 6.79 -9.97 -12.85
N SER A 4 6.15 -8.84 -13.17
CA SER A 4 5.73 -7.86 -12.18
C SER A 4 4.23 -7.64 -12.26
N GLU A 5 3.59 -7.48 -11.10
CA GLU A 5 2.15 -7.29 -10.97
C GLU A 5 1.86 -5.91 -10.39
N ILE A 6 0.76 -5.32 -10.82
CA ILE A 6 0.21 -4.09 -10.25
C ILE A 6 -0.89 -4.49 -9.27
N ILE A 7 -0.75 -4.06 -8.02
CA ILE A 7 -1.64 -4.41 -6.92
C ILE A 7 -2.22 -3.12 -6.36
N LEU A 8 -3.54 -3.09 -6.18
CA LEU A 8 -4.27 -2.04 -5.46
C LEU A 8 -4.67 -2.57 -4.09
N VAL A 9 -4.16 -1.94 -3.04
CA VAL A 9 -4.57 -2.21 -1.66
C VAL A 9 -5.45 -1.06 -1.17
N ASN A 10 -6.63 -1.40 -0.66
CA ASN A 10 -7.54 -0.47 0.00
C ASN A 10 -7.61 -0.79 1.48
N ILE A 11 -7.28 0.18 2.33
CA ILE A 11 -7.24 0.05 3.78
C ILE A 11 -8.25 1.04 4.36
N ASN A 12 -9.10 0.56 5.24
CA ASN A 12 -10.08 1.38 5.94
C ASN A 12 -9.98 1.10 7.44
N GLY A 13 -10.04 2.12 8.27
CA GLY A 13 -9.99 1.97 9.72
C GLY A 13 -9.95 3.29 10.44
N GLU A 14 -9.80 3.23 11.76
CA GLU A 14 -9.58 4.42 12.60
C GLU A 14 -8.27 5.12 12.20
N ASP A 15 -8.31 6.44 12.05
CA ASP A 15 -7.12 7.23 11.76
C ASP A 15 -6.14 7.18 12.95
N LYS A 16 -4.90 6.83 12.65
CA LYS A 16 -3.81 6.75 13.63
C LYS A 16 -2.57 7.43 13.06
N PRO A 17 -1.93 8.31 13.84
CA PRO A 17 -0.68 8.94 13.42
C PRO A 17 0.34 7.89 12.98
N GLY A 18 0.91 8.08 11.79
CA GLY A 18 1.96 7.20 11.25
C GLY A 18 1.46 6.01 10.44
N LEU A 19 0.15 5.85 10.20
CA LEU A 19 -0.39 4.74 9.41
C LEU A 19 0.24 4.66 8.01
N THR A 20 0.26 5.78 7.28
CA THR A 20 0.89 5.84 5.94
C THR A 20 2.37 5.47 6.00
N ALA A 21 3.11 5.98 6.99
CA ALA A 21 4.52 5.66 7.15
C ALA A 21 4.74 4.14 7.36
N ALA A 22 4.00 3.53 8.30
CA ALA A 22 4.08 2.11 8.58
C ALA A 22 3.74 1.23 7.36
N LEU A 23 2.70 1.61 6.59
CA LEU A 23 2.33 0.91 5.37
C LEU A 23 3.41 1.00 4.30
N THR A 24 3.93 2.21 4.06
CA THR A 24 5.02 2.39 3.08
C THR A 24 6.32 1.71 3.50
N GLU A 25 6.59 1.58 4.81
CA GLU A 25 7.72 0.82 5.34
C GLU A 25 7.60 -0.67 5.01
N ILE A 26 6.41 -1.27 5.16
CA ILE A 26 6.17 -2.67 4.81
C ILE A 26 6.38 -2.88 3.30
N LEU A 27 5.85 -1.99 2.46
CA LEU A 27 6.04 -2.05 1.02
C LEU A 27 7.53 -1.94 0.63
N ALA A 28 8.26 -1.02 1.27
CA ALA A 28 9.69 -0.86 1.05
C ALA A 28 10.50 -2.11 1.45
N LYS A 29 10.15 -2.77 2.57
CA LYS A 29 10.78 -4.02 3.01
C LYS A 29 10.61 -5.15 1.98
N HIS A 30 9.52 -5.16 1.23
CA HIS A 30 9.26 -6.15 0.18
C HIS A 30 9.74 -5.71 -1.22
N GLY A 31 10.39 -4.54 -1.33
CA GLY A 31 10.87 -4.00 -2.60
C GLY A 31 9.76 -3.58 -3.56
N ALA A 32 8.55 -3.30 -3.05
CA ALA A 32 7.44 -2.82 -3.85
C ALA A 32 7.68 -1.37 -4.31
N PHE A 33 7.29 -1.08 -5.55
CA PHE A 33 7.39 0.26 -6.13
C PHE A 33 6.01 0.94 -6.12
N ILE A 34 5.85 1.99 -5.31
CA ILE A 34 4.59 2.73 -5.22
C ILE A 34 4.35 3.51 -6.51
N LEU A 35 3.19 3.29 -7.11
CA LEU A 35 2.72 3.97 -8.32
C LEU A 35 1.84 5.17 -7.98
N ASP A 36 0.94 5.00 -7.01
CA ASP A 36 0.05 6.07 -6.54
C ASP A 36 -0.40 5.80 -5.09
N ILE A 37 -0.71 6.87 -4.36
CA ILE A 37 -1.29 6.81 -3.02
C ILE A 37 -2.33 7.91 -2.84
N GLY A 38 -3.53 7.51 -2.43
CA GLY A 38 -4.62 8.40 -2.06
C GLY A 38 -5.09 8.13 -0.64
N GLN A 39 -5.36 9.18 0.12
CA GLN A 39 -5.95 9.10 1.45
C GLN A 39 -7.18 10.02 1.53
N SER A 40 -8.25 9.53 2.16
CA SER A 40 -9.40 10.32 2.58
C SER A 40 -9.64 10.14 4.08
N ASP A 41 -9.97 11.23 4.78
CA ASP A 41 -10.42 11.21 6.19
C ASP A 41 -11.91 11.54 6.23
N ILE A 42 -12.69 10.66 6.83
CA ILE A 42 -14.12 10.84 7.05
C ILE A 42 -14.43 10.44 8.49
N HIS A 43 -14.77 11.43 9.32
CA HIS A 43 -15.20 11.21 10.71
C HIS A 43 -14.24 10.35 11.55
N ARG A 44 -12.93 10.64 11.52
CA ARG A 44 -11.86 9.89 12.21
C ARG A 44 -11.58 8.50 11.66
N ASN A 45 -12.22 8.14 10.55
CA ASN A 45 -11.86 6.95 9.79
C ASN A 45 -11.08 7.37 8.56
N VAL A 46 -9.96 6.69 8.35
CA VAL A 46 -9.12 6.88 7.19
C VAL A 46 -9.41 5.78 6.17
N ALA A 47 -9.49 6.18 4.91
CA ALA A 47 -9.50 5.30 3.75
C ALA A 47 -8.24 5.58 2.93
N ILE A 48 -7.38 4.58 2.78
CA ILE A 48 -6.13 4.68 2.01
C ILE A 48 -6.21 3.70 0.84
N GLY A 49 -5.99 4.22 -0.37
CA GLY A 49 -5.72 3.41 -1.56
C GLY A 49 -4.24 3.52 -1.92
N ILE A 50 -3.53 2.40 -2.02
CA ILE A 50 -2.14 2.35 -2.49
C ILE A 50 -2.08 1.45 -3.72
N LEU A 51 -1.64 2.01 -4.83
CA LEU A 51 -1.32 1.26 -6.05
C LEU A 51 0.19 1.06 -6.09
N PHE A 52 0.65 -0.18 -6.20
CA PHE A 52 2.09 -0.48 -6.27
C PHE A 52 2.39 -1.62 -7.22
N LYS A 53 3.63 -1.67 -7.69
CA LYS A 53 4.19 -2.76 -8.50
C LYS A 53 5.04 -3.67 -7.62
N SER A 54 4.79 -4.97 -7.67
CA SER A 54 5.59 -6.02 -7.01
C SER A 54 6.11 -7.01 -8.02
N MET A 55 7.21 -7.69 -7.72
CA MET A 55 7.67 -8.85 -8.49
C MET A 55 6.77 -10.04 -8.17
N HIS A 56 6.42 -10.86 -9.16
CA HIS A 56 5.48 -11.98 -9.05
C HIS A 56 5.91 -13.03 -8.02
N ASN A 57 7.21 -13.18 -7.76
CA ASN A 57 7.72 -14.07 -6.71
C ASN A 57 7.47 -13.55 -5.29
N ASN A 58 7.16 -12.26 -5.13
CA ASN A 58 6.86 -11.62 -3.85
C ASN A 58 5.39 -11.19 -3.75
N SER A 59 4.61 -11.34 -4.83
CA SER A 59 3.20 -10.96 -4.85
C SER A 59 2.37 -11.85 -3.93
N GLY A 60 1.79 -11.27 -2.88
CA GLY A 60 0.95 -11.97 -1.91
C GLY A 60 1.64 -12.42 -0.63
N GLU A 61 2.98 -12.28 -0.53
CA GLU A 61 3.74 -12.45 0.72
C GLU A 61 3.93 -11.12 1.49
N ILE A 62 3.25 -10.05 1.05
CA ILE A 62 3.33 -8.68 1.60
C ILE A 62 2.34 -8.48 2.75
#